data_AF-A0A3S2VTE3-F1
#
_entry.id   AF-A0A3S2VTE3-F1
#
_cell.length_a   1.000
_cell.length_b   1.000
_cell.length_c   1.000
_cell.angle_alpha   90.00
_cell.angle_beta   90.00
_cell.angle_gamma   90.00
#
_symmetry.space_group_name_H-M   'P 1'
#
loop_
_entity.id
_entity.type
_entity.pdbx_description
1 polymer ?
#
loop_
_entity_poly.entity_id
_entity_poly.type
_entity_poly.pdbx_seq_one_letter_code
_entity_poly.pdbx_strand_id
1 'polypeptide(L)'
;MNLIPERQIRAVYDEQTIRVYQAYSDQIADAALRHGTFVSPPFKMERMTWIKPSFLWMMYRAGWGLKDAGQARILAIDISREGFEWALRHSCPSHPDESMSKDEWLRFKEATPVRVQWDPERDLQLQPQTHRAVQIGLGEQAVALYVGQWIKHITDITSEARDIHALVLQGKLDVAQSKLPLERPYSLEDISLK
;
A
#
# COMPACT_ATOMS: atom_id res chain seq x y z
N MET A 1 -25.18 12.76 0.94
CA MET A 1 -24.27 11.60 0.84
C MET A 1 -22.88 12.17 0.60
N ASN A 2 -21.93 11.97 1.52
CA ASN A 2 -20.55 12.37 1.26
C ASN A 2 -19.96 11.38 0.25
N LEU A 3 -19.99 11.76 -1.03
CA LEU A 3 -19.28 11.03 -2.08
C LEU A 3 -17.78 11.15 -1.79
N ILE A 4 -17.10 10.01 -1.66
CA ILE A 4 -15.64 9.98 -1.58
C ILE A 4 -15.09 10.57 -2.89
N PRO A 5 -14.14 11.53 -2.86
CA PRO A 5 -13.53 12.08 -4.07
C PRO A 5 -12.94 10.98 -4.95
N GLU A 6 -12.90 11.17 -6.28
CA GLU A 6 -12.39 10.14 -7.20
C GLU A 6 -10.98 9.69 -6.82
N ARG A 7 -10.09 10.63 -6.47
CA ARG A 7 -8.72 10.34 -6.00
C ARG A 7 -8.53 10.94 -4.61
N GLN A 8 -8.53 10.08 -3.60
CA GLN A 8 -8.23 10.44 -2.21
C GLN A 8 -7.41 9.33 -1.58
N ILE A 9 -6.27 9.67 -0.96
CA ILE A 9 -5.52 8.70 -0.16
C ILE A 9 -6.32 8.45 1.11
N ARG A 10 -6.58 7.18 1.41
CA ARG A 10 -7.19 6.75 2.67
C ARG A 10 -6.29 5.69 3.30
N ALA A 11 -6.04 5.82 4.59
CA ALA A 11 -5.10 4.96 5.29
C ALA A 11 -5.43 4.87 6.77
N VAL A 12 -4.87 3.87 7.45
CA VAL A 12 -4.73 3.89 8.91
C VAL A 12 -3.45 4.65 9.24
N TYR A 13 -3.54 5.67 10.07
CA TYR A 13 -2.40 6.48 10.48
C TYR A 13 -2.62 7.12 11.85
N ASP A 14 -1.52 7.53 12.48
CA ASP A 14 -1.47 8.33 13.70
C ASP A 14 -0.52 9.53 13.53
N GLU A 15 -0.05 10.13 14.62
CA GLU A 15 0.86 11.27 14.59
C GLU A 15 2.21 10.95 13.94
N GLN A 16 2.67 9.69 13.99
CA GLN A 16 4.02 9.28 13.62
C GLN A 16 4.06 8.38 12.39
N THR A 17 3.06 7.52 12.23
CA THR A 17 3.07 6.44 11.25
C THR A 17 1.83 6.42 10.36
N ILE A 18 2.01 5.85 9.18
CA ILE A 18 0.96 5.49 8.24
C ILE A 18 1.15 4.04 7.81
N ARG A 19 0.06 3.29 7.80
CA ARG A 19 0.04 1.88 7.43
C ARG A 19 -0.03 1.72 5.92
N VAL A 20 0.81 0.81 5.42
CA VAL A 20 0.72 0.27 4.07
C VAL A 20 0.72 -1.25 4.11
N TYR A 21 0.14 -1.87 3.10
CA TYR A 21 -0.01 -3.31 3.00
C TYR A 21 0.80 -3.87 1.84
N GLN A 22 1.42 -5.02 2.09
CA GLN A 22 2.12 -5.84 1.09
C GLN A 22 1.80 -7.32 1.32
N ALA A 23 1.97 -8.14 0.29
CA ALA A 23 1.89 -9.59 0.43
C ALA A 23 3.14 -10.27 -0.12
N TYR A 24 3.56 -11.31 0.58
CA TYR A 24 4.80 -12.03 0.31
C TYR A 24 4.67 -13.53 0.59
N SER A 25 5.68 -14.30 0.20
CA SER A 25 5.84 -15.70 0.62
C SER A 25 6.17 -15.79 2.11
N ASP A 26 5.98 -16.98 2.69
CA ASP A 26 6.36 -17.26 4.08
C ASP A 26 7.81 -16.90 4.36
N GLN A 27 8.73 -17.25 3.44
CA GLN A 27 10.15 -17.00 3.62
C GLN A 27 10.49 -15.50 3.79
N ILE A 28 9.89 -14.63 2.96
CA ILE A 28 10.11 -13.17 3.05
C ILE A 28 9.38 -12.63 4.30
N ALA A 29 8.15 -13.05 4.54
CA ALA A 29 7.35 -12.59 5.67
C ALA A 29 8.01 -12.94 7.02
N ASP A 30 8.41 -14.20 7.20
CA ASP A 30 9.04 -14.65 8.44
C ASP A 30 10.38 -13.94 8.68
N ALA A 31 11.16 -13.68 7.62
CA ALA A 31 12.38 -12.88 7.73
C ALA A 31 12.06 -11.43 8.15
N ALA A 32 11.08 -10.80 7.50
CA ALA A 32 10.69 -9.42 7.81
C ALA A 32 10.17 -9.27 9.25
N LEU A 33 9.34 -10.21 9.71
CA LEU A 33 8.81 -10.22 11.07
C LEU A 33 9.91 -10.40 12.12
N ARG A 34 10.88 -11.28 11.87
CA ARG A 34 12.02 -11.49 12.80
C ARG A 34 12.93 -10.27 12.91
N HIS A 35 13.16 -9.57 11.81
CA HIS A 35 14.10 -8.45 11.76
C HIS A 35 13.44 -7.09 11.98
N GLY A 36 12.10 -7.03 11.98
CA GLY A 36 11.35 -5.77 12.02
C GLY A 36 11.47 -4.92 10.74
N THR A 37 12.11 -5.46 9.70
CA THR A 37 12.29 -4.84 8.37
C THR A 37 12.63 -5.92 7.34
N PHE A 38 12.53 -5.61 6.04
CA PHE A 38 12.90 -6.56 4.99
C PHE A 38 14.41 -6.76 4.89
N VAL A 39 14.83 -8.01 4.67
CA VAL A 39 16.26 -8.37 4.52
C VAL A 39 16.50 -9.10 3.21
N SER A 40 17.60 -8.75 2.54
CA SER A 40 18.04 -9.37 1.29
C SER A 40 19.20 -10.34 1.55
N PRO A 41 19.15 -11.59 1.06
CA PRO A 41 17.98 -12.32 0.53
C PRO A 41 17.00 -12.75 1.65
N PRO A 42 15.74 -13.13 1.33
CA PRO A 42 15.15 -13.31 0.00
C PRO A 42 14.42 -12.08 -0.58
N PHE A 43 14.28 -10.99 0.16
CA PHE A 43 13.74 -9.74 -0.38
C PHE A 43 14.71 -9.16 -1.42
N LYS A 44 14.20 -8.58 -2.53
CA LYS A 44 15.03 -8.03 -3.61
C LYS A 44 15.02 -6.51 -3.55
N MET A 45 16.15 -5.90 -3.21
CA MET A 45 16.28 -4.44 -3.04
C MET A 45 16.18 -3.70 -4.39
N GLU A 46 16.55 -4.37 -5.47
CA GLU A 46 16.67 -3.81 -6.82
C GLU A 46 15.34 -3.88 -7.59
N ARG A 47 14.34 -4.61 -7.06
CA ARG A 47 13.01 -4.67 -7.68
C ARG A 47 12.13 -3.56 -7.13
N MET A 48 11.35 -2.96 -8.03
CA MET A 48 10.25 -2.06 -7.68
C MET A 48 9.37 -2.71 -6.61
N THR A 49 9.22 -2.04 -5.47
CA THR A 49 8.42 -2.49 -4.34
C THR A 49 7.16 -1.67 -4.24
N TRP A 50 5.99 -2.29 -4.36
CA TRP A 50 4.71 -1.59 -4.38
C TRP A 50 4.04 -1.61 -3.01
N ILE A 51 3.85 -0.44 -2.40
CA ILE A 51 3.11 -0.26 -1.15
C ILE A 51 1.69 0.25 -1.43
N LYS A 52 0.70 -0.17 -0.63
CA LYS A 52 -0.72 0.21 -0.77
C LYS A 52 -1.29 0.63 0.58
N PRO A 53 -1.81 1.85 0.74
CA PRO A 53 -2.52 2.23 1.95
C PRO A 53 -3.90 1.56 2.10
N SER A 54 -4.50 1.11 1.00
CA SER A 54 -5.83 0.47 0.98
C SER A 54 -5.75 -1.04 1.24
N PHE A 55 -6.47 -1.49 2.27
CA PHE A 55 -6.57 -2.90 2.66
C PHE A 55 -7.33 -3.72 1.62
N LEU A 56 -8.53 -3.30 1.22
CA LEU A 56 -9.36 -4.08 0.28
C LEU A 56 -8.75 -4.14 -1.11
N TRP A 57 -8.08 -3.08 -1.55
CA TRP A 57 -7.27 -3.15 -2.76
C TRP A 57 -6.15 -4.20 -2.63
N MET A 58 -5.46 -4.25 -1.48
CA MET A 58 -4.46 -5.30 -1.23
C MET A 58 -5.08 -6.70 -1.23
N MET A 59 -6.27 -6.87 -0.65
CA MET A 59 -6.97 -8.16 -0.63
C MET A 59 -7.38 -8.61 -2.03
N TYR A 60 -7.82 -7.69 -2.89
CA TYR A 60 -8.03 -7.96 -4.30
C TYR A 60 -6.74 -8.41 -5.00
N ARG A 61 -5.61 -7.73 -4.72
CA ARG A 61 -4.33 -8.04 -5.35
C ARG A 61 -3.77 -9.41 -4.98
N ALA A 62 -3.87 -9.78 -3.71
CA ALA A 62 -3.38 -11.05 -3.17
C ALA A 62 -4.44 -12.17 -3.20
N GLY A 63 -5.69 -11.87 -3.55
CA GLY A 63 -6.82 -12.80 -3.41
C GLY A 63 -6.96 -13.28 -1.97
N TRP A 64 -6.97 -12.35 -1.00
CA TRP A 64 -7.00 -12.66 0.44
C TRP A 64 -5.83 -13.55 0.94
N GLY A 65 -4.70 -13.54 0.23
CA GLY A 65 -3.54 -14.40 0.52
C GLY A 65 -3.72 -15.86 0.05
N LEU A 66 -4.67 -16.11 -0.86
CA LEU A 66 -5.00 -17.45 -1.37
C LEU A 66 -4.66 -17.63 -2.85
N LYS A 67 -4.26 -16.57 -3.56
CA LYS A 67 -4.06 -16.61 -5.02
C LYS A 67 -2.75 -17.27 -5.46
N ASP A 68 -1.67 -17.05 -4.73
CA ASP A 68 -0.31 -17.45 -5.10
C ASP A 68 0.57 -17.59 -3.85
N ALA A 69 1.46 -18.59 -3.83
CA ALA A 69 2.37 -18.84 -2.71
C ALA A 69 3.35 -17.69 -2.49
N GLY A 70 3.68 -16.93 -3.53
CA GLY A 70 4.49 -15.72 -3.45
C GLY A 70 3.79 -14.54 -2.75
N GLN A 71 2.51 -14.64 -2.44
CA GLN A 71 1.68 -13.62 -1.79
C GLN A 71 0.77 -14.21 -0.71
N ALA A 72 1.19 -15.30 -0.07
CA ALA A 72 0.40 -16.04 0.91
C ALA A 72 0.24 -15.32 2.25
N ARG A 73 1.20 -14.43 2.59
CA ARG A 73 1.24 -13.69 3.86
C ARG A 73 0.93 -12.23 3.63
N ILE A 74 -0.06 -11.70 4.37
CA ILE A 74 -0.48 -10.30 4.33
C ILE A 74 0.20 -9.55 5.48
N LEU A 75 1.03 -8.57 5.13
CA LEU A 75 1.74 -7.75 6.10
C LEU A 75 1.13 -6.35 6.15
N ALA A 76 0.76 -5.92 7.36
CA ALA A 76 0.54 -4.54 7.70
C ALA A 76 1.87 -3.92 8.14
N ILE A 77 2.29 -2.87 7.45
CA ILE A 77 3.61 -2.26 7.65
C ILE A 77 3.39 -0.79 7.98
N ASP A 78 3.68 -0.43 9.22
CA ASP A 78 3.62 0.94 9.67
C ASP A 78 4.96 1.61 9.38
N ILE A 79 4.91 2.65 8.54
CA ILE A 79 6.06 3.45 8.16
C ILE A 79 5.93 4.87 8.67
N SER A 80 7.06 5.55 8.88
CA SER A 80 7.06 6.97 9.21
C SER A 80 6.25 7.77 8.19
N ARG A 81 5.42 8.70 8.67
CA ARG A 81 4.70 9.65 7.81
C ARG A 81 5.66 10.44 6.91
N GLU A 82 6.77 10.90 7.46
CA GLU A 82 7.82 11.61 6.71
C GLU A 82 8.29 10.80 5.49
N GLY A 83 8.59 9.51 5.67
CA GLY A 83 8.99 8.62 4.57
C GLY A 83 7.90 8.42 3.51
N PHE A 84 6.65 8.26 3.94
CA PHE A 84 5.52 8.15 3.01
C PHE A 84 5.32 9.44 2.19
N GLU A 85 5.40 10.60 2.84
CA GLU A 85 5.28 11.89 2.17
C GLU A 85 6.48 12.21 1.28
N TRP A 86 7.67 11.81 1.71
CA TRP A 86 8.86 11.85 0.84
C TRP A 86 8.58 11.07 -0.43
N ALA A 87 8.03 9.84 -0.33
CA ALA A 87 7.71 9.04 -1.50
C ALA A 87 6.69 9.73 -2.42
N LEU A 88 5.66 10.39 -1.86
CA LEU A 88 4.69 11.15 -2.65
C LEU A 88 5.31 12.36 -3.35
N ARG A 89 6.13 13.16 -2.64
CA ARG A 89 6.83 14.33 -3.21
C ARG A 89 7.85 13.96 -4.29
N HIS A 90 8.41 12.75 -4.21
CA HIS A 90 9.37 12.21 -5.18
C HIS A 90 8.73 11.21 -6.14
N SER A 91 7.43 11.35 -6.43
CA SER A 91 6.70 10.47 -7.34
C SER A 91 6.43 11.12 -8.70
N CYS A 92 6.41 10.27 -9.73
CA CYS A 92 5.86 10.64 -11.03
C CYS A 92 4.60 9.80 -11.33
N PRO A 93 3.63 10.33 -12.08
CA PRO A 93 2.55 9.53 -12.62
C PRO A 93 3.07 8.33 -13.42
N SER A 94 2.43 7.16 -13.27
CA SER A 94 2.80 5.93 -13.99
C SER A 94 2.44 5.95 -15.48
N HIS A 95 1.74 6.98 -15.93
CA HIS A 95 1.40 7.27 -17.32
C HIS A 95 1.71 8.75 -17.62
N PRO A 96 2.04 9.11 -18.86
CA PRO A 96 2.23 10.52 -19.22
C PRO A 96 0.96 11.31 -18.90
N ASP A 97 1.14 12.50 -18.33
CA ASP A 97 0.07 13.48 -18.25
C ASP A 97 -0.29 13.95 -19.67
N GLU A 98 -1.54 14.35 -19.91
CA GLU A 98 -1.97 14.85 -21.22
C GLU A 98 -1.16 16.07 -21.67
N SER A 99 -0.59 16.81 -20.72
CA SER A 99 0.25 17.99 -20.95
C SER A 99 1.74 17.69 -21.17
N MET A 100 2.20 16.44 -21.09
CA MET A 100 3.62 16.08 -21.14
C MET A 100 3.93 15.21 -22.37
N SER A 101 4.99 15.55 -23.11
CA SER A 101 5.42 14.68 -24.21
C SER A 101 5.95 13.35 -23.68
N LYS A 102 5.90 12.31 -24.52
CA LYS A 102 6.39 10.97 -24.15
C LYS A 102 7.88 11.00 -23.74
N ASP A 103 8.70 11.81 -24.39
CA ASP A 103 10.13 11.90 -24.12
C ASP A 103 10.43 12.65 -22.81
N GLU A 104 9.68 13.72 -22.52
CA GLU A 104 9.75 14.41 -21.23
C GLU A 104 9.30 13.49 -20.09
N TRP A 105 8.23 12.73 -20.29
CA TRP A 105 7.77 11.74 -19.32
C TRP A 105 8.79 10.63 -19.10
N LEU A 106 9.45 10.13 -20.15
CA LEU A 106 10.51 9.12 -20.01
C LEU A 106 11.71 9.65 -19.21
N ARG A 107 12.19 10.87 -19.50
CA ARG A 107 13.28 11.48 -18.71
C ARG A 107 12.88 11.73 -17.27
N PHE A 108 11.68 12.25 -17.04
CA PHE A 108 11.16 12.50 -15.69
C PHE A 108 10.99 11.19 -14.92
N LYS A 109 10.49 10.14 -15.59
CA LYS A 109 10.38 8.78 -15.04
C LYS A 109 11.75 8.23 -14.66
N GLU A 110 12.76 8.34 -15.52
CA GLU A 110 14.12 7.92 -15.20
C GLU A 110 14.72 8.69 -14.03
N ALA A 111 14.42 9.99 -13.92
CA ALA A 111 14.93 10.85 -12.85
C ALA A 111 14.19 10.70 -11.50
N THR A 112 13.04 10.02 -11.48
CA THR A 112 12.17 9.97 -10.30
C THR A 112 12.18 8.57 -9.68
N PRO A 113 12.45 8.40 -8.36
CA PRO A 113 12.56 7.08 -7.75
C PRO A 113 11.22 6.45 -7.39
N VAL A 114 10.09 7.18 -7.47
CA VAL A 114 8.77 6.67 -7.09
C VAL A 114 7.76 6.76 -8.23
N ARG A 115 6.85 5.78 -8.30
CA ARG A 115 5.72 5.70 -9.23
C ARG A 115 4.42 5.77 -8.47
N VAL A 116 3.45 6.53 -8.97
CA VAL A 116 2.07 6.53 -8.44
C VAL A 116 1.11 6.02 -9.49
N GLN A 117 0.23 5.11 -9.08
CA GLN A 117 -0.86 4.58 -9.91
C GLN A 117 -2.17 4.63 -9.11
N TRP A 118 -3.25 5.06 -9.77
CA TRP A 118 -4.59 5.10 -9.20
C TRP A 118 -5.45 4.07 -9.90
N ASP A 119 -5.79 3.00 -9.19
CA ASP A 119 -6.67 1.94 -9.68
C ASP A 119 -8.04 2.07 -9.01
N PRO A 120 -9.14 1.52 -9.57
CA PRO A 120 -10.41 1.54 -8.86
C PRO A 120 -10.24 0.89 -7.48
N GLU A 121 -10.87 1.46 -6.45
CA GLU A 121 -10.96 0.84 -5.12
C GLU A 121 -11.86 -0.41 -5.18
N ARG A 122 -11.92 -1.17 -4.09
CA ARG A 122 -12.64 -2.42 -3.94
C ARG A 122 -13.54 -2.39 -2.72
N ASP A 123 -14.73 -2.97 -2.84
CA ASP A 123 -15.55 -3.29 -1.67
C ASP A 123 -15.20 -4.68 -1.09
N LEU A 124 -15.94 -5.10 -0.07
CA LEU A 124 -15.80 -6.41 0.59
C LEU A 124 -15.97 -7.59 -0.39
N GLN A 125 -16.75 -7.43 -1.46
CA GLN A 125 -16.93 -8.43 -2.51
C GLN A 125 -15.89 -8.29 -3.64
N LEU A 126 -14.89 -7.43 -3.43
CA LEU A 126 -13.86 -7.07 -4.38
C LEU A 126 -14.41 -6.51 -5.71
N GLN A 127 -15.59 -5.90 -5.70
CA GLN A 127 -16.13 -5.21 -6.86
C GLN A 127 -15.52 -3.81 -6.98
N PRO A 128 -15.24 -3.34 -8.21
CA PRO A 128 -14.64 -2.03 -8.42
C PRO A 128 -15.58 -0.91 -7.97
N GLN A 129 -15.02 0.07 -7.25
CA GLN A 129 -15.73 1.27 -6.81
C GLN A 129 -15.50 2.45 -7.77
N THR A 130 -16.32 3.50 -7.63
CA THR A 130 -16.20 4.74 -8.43
C THR A 130 -15.00 5.61 -8.04
N HIS A 131 -14.55 5.52 -6.78
CA HIS A 131 -13.34 6.16 -6.29
C HIS A 131 -12.12 5.22 -6.44
N ARG A 132 -10.93 5.79 -6.34
CA ARG A 132 -9.66 5.14 -6.67
C ARG A 132 -8.79 4.96 -5.44
N ALA A 133 -8.04 3.86 -5.40
CA ALA A 133 -7.00 3.59 -4.43
C ALA A 133 -5.61 3.86 -5.03
N VAL A 134 -4.73 4.46 -4.24
CA VAL A 134 -3.34 4.72 -4.64
C VAL A 134 -2.46 3.49 -4.44
N GLN A 135 -1.58 3.25 -5.41
CA GLN A 135 -0.44 2.36 -5.28
C GLN A 135 0.83 3.16 -5.51
N ILE A 136 1.83 2.92 -4.66
CA ILE A 136 3.09 3.66 -4.69
C ILE A 136 4.21 2.66 -4.93
N GLY A 137 4.84 2.74 -6.09
CA GLY A 137 5.98 1.91 -6.48
C GLY A 137 7.28 2.58 -6.07
N LEU A 138 8.03 1.96 -5.17
CA LEU A 138 9.33 2.39 -4.72
C LEU A 138 10.43 1.75 -5.59
N GLY A 139 11.18 2.58 -6.32
CA GLY A 139 12.40 2.18 -7.02
C GLY A 139 13.57 2.00 -6.06
N GLU A 140 14.70 1.52 -6.56
CA GLU A 140 15.87 1.09 -5.77
C GLU A 140 16.29 2.08 -4.67
N GLN A 141 16.44 3.37 -5.01
CA GLN A 141 16.77 4.42 -4.03
C GLN A 141 15.72 4.54 -2.92
N ALA A 142 14.43 4.52 -3.28
CA ALA A 142 13.34 4.62 -2.32
C ALA A 142 13.19 3.33 -1.48
N VAL A 143 13.51 2.15 -2.05
CA VAL A 143 13.54 0.88 -1.32
C VAL A 143 14.61 0.89 -0.23
N ALA A 144 15.80 1.43 -0.53
CA ALA A 144 16.86 1.56 0.46
C ALA A 144 16.43 2.42 1.67
N LEU A 145 15.76 3.55 1.41
CA LEU A 145 15.20 4.41 2.47
C LEU A 145 14.05 3.72 3.22
N TYR A 146 13.15 3.07 2.50
CA TYR A 146 12.02 2.34 3.06
C TYR A 146 12.46 1.28 4.06
N VAL A 147 13.38 0.40 3.64
CA VAL A 147 13.90 -0.71 4.45
C VAL A 147 14.79 -0.22 5.59
N GLY A 148 15.65 0.76 5.32
CA GLY A 148 16.66 1.21 6.29
C GLY A 148 16.17 2.26 7.29
N GLN A 149 15.09 2.98 6.98
CA GLN A 149 14.70 4.18 7.75
C GLN A 149 13.20 4.29 8.03
N TRP A 150 12.34 3.97 7.05
CA TRP A 150 10.91 4.31 7.17
C TRP A 150 10.12 3.28 7.96
N ILE A 151 10.38 1.98 7.79
CA ILE A 151 9.66 0.92 8.50
C ILE A 151 9.86 1.06 10.01
N LYS A 152 8.74 1.13 10.74
CA LYS A 152 8.70 1.20 12.20
C LYS A 152 8.12 -0.06 12.82
N HIS A 153 7.14 -0.68 12.17
CA HIS A 153 6.54 -1.92 12.63
C HIS A 153 6.03 -2.77 11.47
N ILE A 154 6.09 -4.09 11.62
CA ILE A 154 5.52 -5.07 10.70
C ILE A 154 4.66 -6.03 11.51
N THR A 155 3.38 -6.12 11.16
CA THR A 155 2.42 -7.08 11.72
C THR A 155 1.96 -8.03 10.63
N ASP A 156 1.99 -9.32 10.91
CA ASP A 156 1.29 -10.30 10.08
C ASP A 156 -0.19 -10.29 10.41
N ILE A 157 -1.02 -9.94 9.43
CA ILE A 157 -2.49 -9.88 9.57
C ILE A 157 -3.19 -10.94 8.72
N THR A 158 -2.48 -12.00 8.36
CA THR A 158 -2.98 -13.06 7.48
C THR A 158 -4.21 -13.75 8.07
N SER A 159 -4.22 -14.03 9.38
CA SER A 159 -5.38 -14.60 10.08
C SER A 159 -6.60 -13.69 10.00
N GLU A 160 -6.42 -12.41 10.27
CA GLU A 160 -7.46 -11.39 10.30
C GLU A 160 -8.06 -11.19 8.91
N ALA A 161 -7.21 -11.15 7.87
CA ALA A 161 -7.64 -11.11 6.49
C ALA A 161 -8.49 -12.35 6.12
N ARG A 162 -8.08 -13.55 6.55
CA ARG A 162 -8.82 -14.80 6.31
C ARG A 162 -10.14 -14.83 7.06
N ASP A 163 -10.18 -14.33 8.29
CA ASP A 163 -11.42 -14.22 9.08
C ASP A 163 -12.44 -13.29 8.42
N ILE A 164 -11.98 -12.12 7.95
CA ILE A 164 -12.83 -11.18 7.20
C ILE A 164 -13.33 -11.85 5.92
N HIS A 165 -12.46 -12.53 5.17
CA HIS A 165 -12.85 -13.25 3.96
C HIS A 165 -13.90 -14.34 4.24
N ALA A 166 -13.73 -15.12 5.31
CA ALA A 166 -14.69 -16.14 5.71
C ALA A 166 -16.07 -15.55 6.04
N LEU A 167 -16.12 -14.37 6.68
CA LEU A 167 -17.37 -13.65 6.92
C LEU A 167 -18.03 -13.17 5.61
N VAL A 168 -17.24 -12.68 4.66
CA VAL A 168 -17.73 -12.30 3.33
C VAL A 168 -18.35 -13.51 2.61
N LEU A 169 -17.67 -14.67 2.63
CA LEU A 169 -18.18 -15.91 2.01
C LEU A 169 -19.47 -16.41 2.68
N GLN A 170 -19.66 -16.13 3.97
CA GLN A 170 -20.89 -16.45 4.70
C GLN A 170 -22.00 -15.40 4.51
N GLY A 171 -21.78 -14.35 3.72
CA GLY A 171 -22.74 -13.24 3.55
C GLY A 171 -22.88 -12.34 4.78
N LYS A 172 -22.01 -12.46 5.77
CA LYS A 172 -22.03 -11.65 7.02
C LYS A 172 -21.33 -10.31 6.82
N LEU A 173 -21.81 -9.52 5.87
CA LEU A 173 -21.12 -8.32 5.39
C LEU A 173 -20.98 -7.23 6.45
N ASP A 174 -21.99 -7.02 7.30
CA ASP A 174 -21.90 -6.01 8.37
C ASP A 174 -20.81 -6.35 9.39
N VAL A 175 -20.67 -7.64 9.72
CA VAL A 175 -19.62 -8.12 10.63
C VAL A 175 -18.26 -8.00 9.98
N ALA A 176 -18.14 -8.36 8.69
CA ALA A 176 -16.90 -8.19 7.93
C ALA A 176 -16.49 -6.71 7.85
N GLN A 177 -17.44 -5.82 7.58
CA GLN A 177 -17.23 -4.37 7.53
C GLN A 177 -16.71 -3.82 8.84
N SER A 178 -17.27 -4.26 9.98
CA SER A 178 -16.84 -3.82 11.32
C SER A 178 -15.41 -4.23 11.68
N LYS A 179 -14.86 -5.24 10.99
CA LYS A 179 -13.49 -5.74 11.17
C LYS A 179 -12.48 -5.12 10.21
N LEU A 180 -12.93 -4.33 9.24
CA LEU A 180 -12.01 -3.64 8.34
C LEU A 180 -11.16 -2.60 9.09
N PRO A 181 -9.90 -2.39 8.68
CA PRO A 181 -9.11 -1.28 9.18
C PRO A 181 -9.84 0.06 8.98
N LEU A 182 -9.78 0.94 9.99
CA LEU A 182 -10.44 2.25 9.95
C LEU A 182 -9.65 3.26 9.12
N GLU A 183 -9.69 3.08 7.80
CA GLU A 183 -9.00 3.94 6.83
C GLU A 183 -9.72 5.30 6.69
N ARG A 184 -8.98 6.36 7.02
CA ARG A 184 -9.45 7.75 7.02
C ARG A 184 -8.76 8.55 5.92
N PRO A 185 -9.37 9.63 5.38
CA PRO A 185 -8.69 10.53 4.46
C PRO A 185 -7.33 10.95 5.00
N TYR A 186 -6.32 10.97 4.14
CA TYR A 186 -4.98 11.46 4.44
C TYR A 186 -4.65 12.60 3.47
N SER A 187 -4.46 13.82 3.99
CA SER A 187 -4.01 14.97 3.23
C SER A 187 -2.57 15.33 3.59
N LEU A 188 -1.81 15.81 2.60
CA LEU A 188 -0.49 16.41 2.83
C LEU A 188 -0.58 17.74 3.59
N GLU A 189 -1.77 18.35 3.65
CA GLU A 189 -2.06 19.57 4.40
C GLU A 189 -2.38 19.31 5.88
N ASP A 190 -2.56 18.05 6.30
CA ASP A 190 -2.84 17.67 7.70
C ASP A 190 -1.60 17.80 8.62
N ILE A 191 -0.65 18.66 8.23
CA ILE A 191 0.52 19.06 9.00
C ILE A 191 0.33 20.52 9.35
N SER A 192 -0.05 20.80 10.60
CA SER A 192 0.31 22.07 11.21
C SER A 192 1.83 22.16 11.19
N LEU A 193 2.38 22.91 10.24
CA LEU A 193 3.72 23.44 10.31
C LEU A 193 3.82 24.16 11.66
N LYS A 194 4.57 23.59 12.61
CA LYS A 194 5.09 24.33 13.75
C LYS A 194 6.45 24.88 13.39
#